data_AF-A0A1Q6Q3J6-F1
#
_entry.id   AF-A0A1Q6Q3J6-F1
#
_cell.length_a   1.000
_cell.length_b   1.000
_cell.length_c   1.000
_cell.angle_alpha   90.00
_cell.angle_beta   90.00
_cell.angle_gamma   90.00
#
_symmetry.space_group_name_H-M   'P 1'
#
loop_
_entity.id
_entity.type
_entity.pdbx_description
1 polymer ?
#
loop_
_entity_poly.entity_id
_entity_poly.type
_entity_poly.pdbx_seq_one_letter_code
_entity_poly.pdbx_strand_id
1 'polypeptide(L)'
;MMSASAWTNGVGGQENDVTYQPTCEIRNNSKKAVTYGGSGSGCEVIITGVLTDKNGKEYPMTYKGKNGSFPAGEKVEIKDFELEVSAKNLSSEGGKIVTTFAYKGKKAIFTKVVGGDITSKVE
;
A
#
# COMPACT_ATOMS: atom_id res chain seq x y z
N MET A 1 -18.27 -4.94 3.41
CA MET A 1 -17.80 -3.82 2.56
C MET A 1 -16.46 -3.34 3.13
N MET A 2 -15.38 -3.14 2.37
CA MET A 2 -14.11 -2.67 2.96
C MET A 2 -14.21 -1.16 3.24
N SER A 3 -13.69 -0.70 4.37
CA SER A 3 -13.44 0.73 4.63
C SER A 3 -11.95 0.89 4.89
N ALA A 4 -11.36 1.96 4.37
CA ALA A 4 -9.92 2.13 4.35
C ALA A 4 -9.54 3.59 4.61
N SER A 5 -8.58 3.82 5.50
CA SER A 5 -7.92 5.12 5.72
C SER A 5 -6.43 4.90 5.91
N ALA A 6 -5.60 5.88 5.60
CA ALA A 6 -4.15 5.76 5.77
C ALA A 6 -3.54 7.10 6.14
N TRP A 7 -2.47 7.07 6.93
CA TRP A 7 -1.67 8.22 7.31
C TRP A 7 -0.18 7.86 7.21
N THR A 8 0.68 8.87 7.09
CA THR A 8 2.12 8.64 6.96
C THR A 8 2.75 8.40 8.33
N ASN A 9 3.50 7.31 8.48
CA ASN A 9 4.74 7.36 9.25
C ASN A 9 5.84 7.87 8.31
N GLY A 10 6.81 8.61 8.82
CA GLY A 10 7.75 9.42 8.01
C GLY A 10 8.35 8.72 6.78
N VAL A 11 8.61 9.49 5.73
CA VAL A 11 9.30 8.99 4.52
C VAL A 11 10.80 8.91 4.82
N GLY A 12 11.30 7.72 5.10
CA GLY A 12 12.73 7.46 5.30
C GLY A 12 13.43 7.18 3.96
N GLY A 13 13.64 8.19 3.12
CA GLY A 13 14.41 8.05 1.89
C GLY A 13 15.91 8.14 2.17
N GLN A 14 16.65 7.03 2.04
CA GLN A 14 18.08 7.09 1.75
C GLN A 14 18.25 7.30 0.24
N GLU A 15 19.35 7.95 -0.18
CA GLU A 15 19.62 8.44 -1.56
C GLU A 15 19.51 7.41 -2.72
N ASN A 16 19.18 6.14 -2.46
CA ASN A 16 19.22 5.09 -3.48
C ASN A 16 18.01 4.15 -3.55
N ASP A 17 17.09 4.17 -2.57
CA ASP A 17 15.89 3.31 -2.53
C ASP A 17 14.65 4.11 -2.12
N VAL A 18 13.58 4.04 -2.93
CA VAL A 18 12.29 4.66 -2.59
C VAL A 18 11.46 3.64 -1.81
N THR A 19 11.50 3.76 -0.49
CA THR A 19 10.64 3.00 0.44
C THR A 19 9.42 3.82 0.82
N TYR A 20 8.26 3.16 0.84
CA TYR A 20 7.00 3.78 1.25
C TYR A 20 6.33 2.96 2.35
N GLN A 21 6.16 3.60 3.52
CA GLN A 21 5.66 2.99 4.74
C GLN A 21 4.46 3.74 5.34
N PRO A 22 3.30 3.76 4.67
CA PRO A 22 2.08 4.27 5.26
C PRO A 22 1.58 3.36 6.35
N THR A 23 0.96 3.93 7.38
CA THR A 23 0.06 3.17 8.25
C THR A 23 -1.31 3.14 7.58
N CYS A 24 -1.83 1.94 7.35
CA CYS A 24 -3.15 1.75 6.74
C CYS A 24 -4.09 1.10 7.75
N GLU A 25 -5.31 1.61 7.82
CA GLU A 25 -6.40 1.00 8.55
C GLU A 25 -7.34 0.32 7.57
N ILE A 26 -7.59 -0.98 7.79
CA ILE A 26 -8.51 -1.77 6.97
C ILE A 26 -9.50 -2.47 7.88
N ARG A 27 -10.78 -2.37 7.54
CA ARG A 27 -11.84 -3.12 8.20
C ARG A 27 -12.26 -4.34 7.38
N ASN A 28 -12.04 -5.53 7.93
CA ASN A 28 -12.56 -6.77 7.36
C ASN A 28 -14.00 -7.00 7.82
N ASN A 29 -14.95 -6.66 6.95
CA ASN A 29 -16.37 -6.89 7.20
C ASN A 29 -16.87 -8.29 6.76
N SER A 30 -15.98 -9.26 6.59
CA SER A 30 -16.36 -10.64 6.32
C SER A 30 -16.48 -11.45 7.61
N LYS A 31 -17.12 -12.62 7.53
CA LYS A 31 -17.32 -13.55 8.66
C LYS A 31 -16.10 -14.41 8.99
N LYS A 32 -15.01 -14.29 8.21
CA LYS A 32 -13.79 -15.08 8.41
C LYS A 32 -12.56 -14.18 8.38
N ALA A 33 -11.47 -14.68 8.93
CA ALA A 33 -10.18 -14.03 8.73
C ALA A 33 -9.82 -14.02 7.24
N VAL A 34 -9.16 -12.96 6.80
CA VAL A 34 -8.72 -12.78 5.41
C VAL A 34 -7.21 -12.54 5.42
N THR A 35 -6.44 -13.36 4.73
CA THR A 35 -4.98 -13.21 4.67
C THR A 35 -4.57 -12.09 3.73
N TYR A 36 -3.47 -11.40 4.04
CA TYR A 36 -2.89 -10.37 3.19
C TYR A 36 -1.39 -10.57 3.01
N GLY A 37 -0.88 -10.16 1.85
CA GLY A 37 0.53 -10.26 1.52
C GLY A 37 0.85 -9.67 0.14
N GLY A 38 2.10 -9.83 -0.28
CA GLY A 38 2.55 -9.38 -1.60
C GLY A 38 2.12 -10.31 -2.74
N SER A 39 2.43 -9.93 -3.97
CA SER A 39 2.23 -10.81 -5.13
C SER A 39 2.99 -12.14 -4.95
N GLY A 40 2.37 -13.26 -5.33
CA GLY A 40 2.95 -14.61 -5.18
C GLY A 40 2.84 -15.22 -3.77
N SER A 41 2.29 -14.49 -2.79
CA SER A 41 2.13 -14.98 -1.40
C SER A 41 1.06 -16.06 -1.21
N GLY A 42 0.15 -16.23 -2.18
CA GLY A 42 -1.05 -17.06 -2.02
C GLY A 42 -2.11 -16.46 -1.08
N CYS A 43 -1.93 -15.22 -0.63
CA CYS A 43 -2.88 -14.53 0.23
C CYS A 43 -4.16 -14.13 -0.52
N GLU A 44 -5.25 -13.99 0.23
CA GLU A 44 -6.54 -13.56 -0.34
C GLU A 44 -6.54 -12.09 -0.76
N VAL A 45 -5.84 -11.24 0.01
CA VAL A 45 -5.62 -9.84 -0.31
C VAL A 45 -4.21 -9.68 -0.84
N ILE A 46 -4.10 -9.21 -2.08
CA ILE A 46 -2.82 -8.92 -2.70
C ILE A 46 -2.55 -7.42 -2.62
N ILE A 47 -1.40 -7.10 -2.03
CA ILE A 47 -0.91 -5.74 -1.86
C ILE A 47 0.10 -5.44 -2.96
N THR A 48 -0.13 -4.35 -3.70
CA THR A 48 0.79 -3.84 -4.72
C THR A 48 0.92 -2.33 -4.61
N GLY A 49 1.96 -1.78 -5.21
CA GLY A 49 2.12 -0.34 -5.37
C GLY A 49 2.58 0.07 -6.75
N VAL A 50 2.36 1.34 -7.09
CA VAL A 50 2.95 2.00 -8.26
C VAL A 50 3.44 3.37 -7.82
N LEU A 51 4.71 3.65 -8.07
CA LEU A 51 5.28 4.99 -8.00
C LEU A 51 5.16 5.61 -9.39
N THR A 52 4.49 6.75 -9.51
CA THR A 52 4.54 7.59 -10.71
C THR A 52 5.46 8.77 -10.40
N ASP A 53 6.51 8.96 -11.21
CA ASP A 53 7.39 10.12 -11.07
C ASP A 53 6.72 11.41 -11.61
N LYS A 54 7.39 12.55 -11.41
CA LYS A 54 6.90 13.87 -11.88
C LYS A 54 6.69 13.97 -13.39
N ASN A 55 7.30 13.08 -14.18
CA ASN A 55 7.15 13.04 -15.63
C ASN A 55 6.03 12.08 -16.07
N GLY A 56 5.32 11.46 -15.13
CA GLY A 56 4.25 10.50 -15.41
C GLY A 56 4.74 9.07 -15.65
N LYS A 57 6.04 8.79 -15.49
CA LYS A 57 6.54 7.42 -15.68
C LYS A 57 6.23 6.57 -14.45
N GLU A 58 5.68 5.38 -14.70
CA GLU A 58 5.25 4.45 -13.66
C GLU A 58 6.31 3.39 -13.38
N TYR A 59 6.49 3.10 -12.10
CA TYR A 59 7.39 2.09 -11.59
C TYR A 59 6.61 1.17 -10.63
N PRO A 60 6.50 -0.13 -10.93
CA PRO A 60 5.82 -1.07 -10.05
C PRO A 60 6.61 -1.20 -8.74
N MET A 61 5.88 -1.24 -7.63
CA MET A 61 6.42 -1.46 -6.30
C MET A 61 5.99 -2.83 -5.77
N THR A 62 6.92 -3.47 -5.07
CA THR A 62 6.72 -4.79 -4.47
C THR A 62 6.48 -4.63 -2.97
N TYR A 63 5.50 -5.35 -2.45
CA TYR A 63 5.29 -5.44 -1.00
C TYR A 63 6.40 -6.26 -0.35
N LYS A 64 7.06 -5.67 0.64
CA LYS A 64 8.16 -6.26 1.42
C LYS A 64 7.80 -6.52 2.89
N GLY A 65 6.64 -6.04 3.32
CA GLY A 65 6.13 -6.30 4.65
C GLY A 65 5.83 -7.78 4.91
N LYS A 66 5.61 -8.13 6.17
CA LYS A 66 5.25 -9.50 6.55
C LYS A 66 3.81 -9.79 6.14
N ASN A 67 3.58 -10.99 5.60
CA ASN A 67 2.22 -11.50 5.42
C ASN A 67 1.49 -11.55 6.77
N GLY A 68 0.19 -11.31 6.74
CA GLY A 68 -0.64 -11.31 7.93
C GLY A 68 -2.08 -11.66 7.63
N SER A 69 -2.97 -11.33 8.56
CA SER A 69 -4.40 -11.55 8.38
C SER A 69 -5.22 -10.43 9.01
N PHE A 70 -6.35 -10.13 8.39
CA PHE A 70 -7.39 -9.29 8.94
C PHE A 70 -8.41 -10.19 9.67
N PRO A 71 -8.53 -10.15 11.00
CA PRO A 71 -9.54 -10.92 11.73
C PRO A 71 -10.97 -10.56 11.28
N ALA A 72 -11.91 -11.47 11.50
CA ALA A 72 -13.29 -11.31 11.08
C ALA A 72 -13.98 -10.17 11.86
N GLY A 73 -14.65 -9.25 11.16
CA GLY A 73 -15.41 -8.16 11.76
C GLY A 73 -14.58 -7.04 12.37
N GLU A 74 -13.26 -7.19 12.43
CA GLU A 74 -12.36 -6.27 13.11
C GLU A 74 -11.76 -5.20 12.18
N LYS A 75 -11.39 -4.10 12.82
CA LYS A 75 -10.59 -3.03 12.25
C LYS A 75 -9.13 -3.33 12.60
N VAL A 76 -8.27 -3.36 11.58
CA VAL A 76 -6.86 -3.68 11.73
C VAL A 76 -6.01 -2.54 11.23
N GLU A 77 -5.01 -2.19 12.02
CA GLU A 77 -3.96 -1.26 11.63
C GLU A 77 -2.73 -2.04 11.15
N ILE A 78 -2.26 -1.74 9.95
CA ILE A 78 -1.07 -2.34 9.35
C ILE A 78 0.11 -1.38 9.59
N LYS A 79 1.04 -1.80 10.45
CA LYS A 79 2.19 -0.98 10.88
C LYS A 79 3.48 -1.26 10.10
N ASP A 80 3.71 -2.51 9.71
CA ASP A 80 4.89 -2.94 8.94
C ASP A 80 4.59 -2.99 7.43
N PHE A 81 3.83 -2.01 6.95
CA PHE A 81 3.51 -1.91 5.54
C PHE A 81 4.72 -1.32 4.81
N GLU A 82 5.33 -2.08 3.91
CA GLU A 82 6.51 -1.62 3.17
C GLU A 82 6.34 -1.94 1.69
N LEU A 83 6.42 -0.89 0.86
CA LEU A 83 6.51 -0.99 -0.58
C LEU A 83 7.87 -0.46 -1.04
N GLU A 84 8.52 -1.23 -1.91
CA GLU A 84 9.83 -0.91 -2.46
C GLU A 84 9.78 -0.93 -3.99
N VAL A 85 10.36 0.09 -4.60
CA VAL A 85 10.54 0.15 -6.05
C VAL A 85 11.90 -0.48 -6.41
N SER A 86 11.95 -1.33 -7.44
CA SER A 86 13.22 -1.99 -7.83
C SER A 86 14.17 -1.09 -8.63
N ALA A 87 13.69 0.08 -9.04
CA ALA A 87 14.44 1.04 -9.84
C ALA A 87 15.27 1.96 -8.93
N LYS A 88 16.55 2.08 -9.25
CA LYS A 88 17.51 2.90 -8.50
C LYS A 88 17.56 4.33 -9.03
N ASN A 89 18.10 5.25 -8.21
CA ASN A 89 18.29 6.66 -8.55
C ASN A 89 16.98 7.40 -8.91
N LEU A 90 15.89 7.05 -8.25
CA LEU A 90 14.60 7.72 -8.44
C LEU A 90 14.43 8.83 -7.41
N SER A 91 14.15 10.04 -7.90
CA SER A 91 13.61 11.09 -7.04
C SER A 91 12.12 10.86 -6.84
N SER A 92 11.68 10.87 -5.58
CA SER A 92 10.27 10.87 -5.23
C SER A 92 9.63 12.27 -5.32
N GLU A 93 10.43 13.33 -5.52
CA GLU A 93 9.92 14.70 -5.56
C GLU A 93 8.93 14.92 -6.71
N GLY A 94 7.74 15.45 -6.37
CA GLY A 94 6.66 15.68 -7.32
C GLY A 94 5.97 14.41 -7.83
N GLY A 95 6.33 13.24 -7.32
CA GLY A 95 5.70 11.96 -7.66
C GLY A 95 4.43 11.66 -6.84
N LYS A 96 3.75 10.58 -7.21
CA LYS A 96 2.65 9.99 -6.44
C LYS A 96 2.87 8.50 -6.27
N ILE A 97 2.43 7.96 -5.14
CA ILE A 97 2.44 6.53 -4.87
C ILE A 97 0.99 6.06 -4.74
N VAL A 98 0.63 5.06 -5.53
CA VAL A 98 -0.68 4.41 -5.50
C VAL A 98 -0.51 3.01 -4.93
N THR A 99 -1.07 2.79 -3.75
CA THR A 99 -1.13 1.47 -3.10
C THR A 99 -2.49 0.84 -3.36
N THR A 100 -2.50 -0.44 -3.73
CA THR A 100 -3.74 -1.19 -3.96
C THR A 100 -3.78 -2.44 -3.09
N PHE A 101 -4.90 -2.64 -2.41
CA PHE A 101 -5.28 -3.88 -1.75
C PHE A 101 -6.40 -4.53 -2.57
N ALA A 102 -6.07 -5.58 -3.31
CA ALA A 102 -7.02 -6.28 -4.16
C ALA A 102 -7.60 -7.51 -3.44
N TYR A 103 -8.94 -7.61 -3.36
CA TYR A 103 -9.65 -8.74 -2.78
C TYR A 103 -10.87 -9.10 -3.63
N LYS A 104 -10.89 -10.30 -4.22
CA LYS A 104 -12.04 -10.84 -4.98
C LYS A 104 -12.67 -9.83 -5.96
N GLY A 105 -11.84 -9.15 -6.75
CA GLY A 105 -12.29 -8.16 -7.74
C GLY A 105 -12.59 -6.77 -7.18
N LYS A 106 -12.54 -6.56 -5.86
CA LYS A 106 -12.64 -5.26 -5.21
C LYS A 106 -11.26 -4.70 -4.87
N LYS A 107 -11.14 -3.38 -4.81
CA LYS A 107 -9.87 -2.70 -4.53
C LYS A 107 -10.06 -1.63 -3.46
N ALA A 108 -9.23 -1.65 -2.43
CA ALA A 108 -8.99 -0.45 -1.62
C ALA A 108 -7.72 0.22 -2.15
N ILE A 109 -7.84 1.48 -2.54
CA ILE A 109 -6.76 2.24 -3.17
C ILE A 109 -6.40 3.40 -2.27
N PHE A 110 -5.11 3.52 -1.97
CA PHE A 110 -4.54 4.65 -1.27
C PHE A 110 -3.63 5.40 -2.22
N THR A 111 -3.72 6.73 -2.23
CA THR A 111 -2.88 7.58 -3.06
C THR A 111 -2.18 8.61 -2.19
N LYS A 112 -0.86 8.60 -2.20
CA LYS A 112 0.00 9.62 -1.58
C LYS A 112 0.61 10.47 -2.69
N VAL A 113 0.31 11.76 -2.69
CA VAL A 113 1.10 12.73 -3.46
C VAL A 113 2.28 13.13 -2.58
N VAL A 114 3.50 13.15 -3.13
CA VAL A 114 4.68 13.55 -2.36
C VAL A 114 4.55 15.04 -2.00
N GLY A 115 4.63 15.33 -0.69
CA GLY A 115 4.35 16.65 -0.13
C GLY A 115 2.86 16.96 0.17
N GLY A 116 1.93 16.08 -0.20
CA GLY A 116 0.49 16.23 0.08
C GLY A 116 -0.07 15.18 1.05
N ASP A 117 -1.38 15.19 1.27
CA ASP A 117 -2.06 14.19 2.13
C ASP A 117 -2.23 12.83 1.43
N ILE A 118 -2.56 11.79 2.21
CA ILE A 118 -3.00 10.50 1.67
C ILE A 118 -4.51 10.52 1.50
N THR A 119 -4.99 10.12 0.33
CA THR A 119 -6.41 9.87 0.08
C THR A 119 -6.69 8.38 -0.06
N SER A 120 -7.90 7.93 0.29
CA SER A 120 -8.33 6.55 0.10
C SER A 120 -9.65 6.48 -0.68
N LYS A 121 -9.83 5.42 -1.46
CA LYS A 121 -11.09 5.05 -2.12
C LYS A 121 -11.27 3.53 -2.16
N VAL A 122 -12.52 3.07 -2.27
CA VAL A 122 -12.85 1.65 -2.43
C VAL A 122 -13.65 1.48 -3.72
N GLU A 123 -13.21 0.54 -4.57
CA GLU A 123 -13.83 0.12 -5.84
C GLU A 123 -14.37 -1.31 -5.73
#